data_AF-A0A1C3X413-F1
#
_entry.id   AF-A0A1C3X413-F1
#
_cell.length_a   1.000
_cell.length_b   1.000
_cell.length_c   1.000
_cell.angle_alpha   90.00
_cell.angle_beta   90.00
_cell.angle_gamma   90.00
#
_symmetry.space_group_name_H-M   'P 1'
#
loop_
_entity.id
_entity.type
_entity.pdbx_description
1 polymer ?
#
loop_
_entity_poly.entity_id
_entity_poly.type
_entity_poly.pdbx_seq_one_letter_code
_entity_poly.pdbx_strand_id
1 'polypeptide(L)'
;MRAQPTLLFCLATFSFSPFSVAHAESGLASYYGYAKAGKGGELTCAHRTRPFGSVLRVSYGSRSIQCRVNDRGPFIRGRIVDLSVPAARALGMMSAGVVRVSVE
;
A
#
# COMPACT_ATOMS: atom_id res chain seq x y z
N MET A 1 37.39 -41.87 -40.63
CA MET A 1 35.94 -41.94 -40.33
C MET A 1 35.74 -41.77 -38.83
N ARG A 2 35.11 -40.68 -38.38
CA ARG A 2 34.26 -40.54 -37.17
C ARG A 2 34.11 -39.06 -36.84
N ALA A 3 33.01 -38.46 -37.31
CA ALA A 3 32.53 -37.17 -36.83
C ALA A 3 31.63 -37.45 -35.61
N GLN A 4 31.89 -36.78 -34.49
CA GLN A 4 31.01 -36.80 -33.32
C GLN A 4 29.93 -35.71 -33.47
N PRO A 5 28.64 -36.01 -33.33
CA PRO A 5 27.60 -35.00 -33.32
C PRO A 5 27.39 -34.48 -31.90
N THR A 6 27.72 -33.20 -31.66
CA THR A 6 27.39 -32.48 -30.43
C THR A 6 25.90 -32.14 -30.43
N LEU A 7 25.12 -32.89 -29.65
CA LEU A 7 23.72 -32.59 -29.34
C LEU A 7 23.67 -31.48 -28.28
N LEU A 8 23.31 -30.27 -28.70
CA LEU A 8 23.06 -29.13 -27.83
C LEU A 8 21.63 -29.21 -27.27
N PHE A 9 21.49 -29.55 -25.99
CA PHE A 9 20.20 -29.61 -25.30
C PHE A 9 19.79 -28.19 -24.86
N CYS A 10 18.88 -27.56 -25.59
CA CYS A 10 18.36 -26.24 -25.26
C CYS A 10 17.26 -26.37 -24.20
N LEU A 11 17.61 -26.23 -22.92
CA LEU A 11 16.65 -26.15 -21.80
C LEU A 11 16.00 -24.76 -21.82
N ALA A 12 14.79 -24.67 -22.36
CA ALA A 12 13.97 -23.47 -22.27
C ALA A 12 13.58 -23.23 -20.80
N THR A 13 14.17 -22.21 -20.18
CA THR A 13 13.84 -21.77 -18.83
C THR A 13 12.53 -20.99 -18.88
N PHE A 14 11.44 -21.62 -18.46
CA PHE A 14 10.16 -20.95 -18.29
C PHE A 14 10.23 -20.05 -17.05
N SER A 15 10.42 -18.74 -17.24
CA SER A 15 10.45 -17.76 -16.16
C SER A 15 9.09 -17.68 -15.48
N PHE A 16 8.97 -18.25 -14.29
CA PHE A 16 7.78 -18.12 -13.45
C PHE A 16 7.76 -16.72 -12.83
N SER A 17 6.90 -15.82 -13.35
CA SER A 17 6.64 -14.54 -12.69
C SER A 17 5.71 -14.77 -11.49
N PRO A 18 6.05 -14.29 -10.27
CA PRO A 18 5.16 -14.40 -9.13
C PRO A 18 3.91 -13.54 -9.35
N PHE A 19 2.74 -14.15 -9.19
CA PHE A 19 1.46 -13.44 -9.16
C PHE A 19 1.38 -12.62 -7.87
N SER A 20 1.27 -11.29 -7.97
CA SER A 20 0.95 -10.45 -6.82
C SER A 20 -0.56 -10.46 -6.59
N VAL A 21 -1.00 -10.96 -5.43
CA VAL A 21 -2.40 -10.85 -4.99
C VAL A 21 -2.68 -9.40 -4.61
N ALA A 22 -3.59 -8.74 -5.34
CA ALA A 22 -4.09 -7.44 -4.95
C ALA A 22 -4.96 -7.60 -3.68
N HIS A 23 -4.48 -7.09 -2.55
CA HIS A 23 -5.25 -7.06 -1.31
C HIS A 23 -6.12 -5.80 -1.30
N ALA A 24 -7.33 -5.86 -1.84
CA ALA A 24 -8.29 -4.77 -1.62
C ALA A 24 -8.97 -4.96 -0.26
N GLU A 25 -9.09 -3.89 0.52
CA GLU A 25 -9.85 -3.88 1.77
C GLU A 25 -10.69 -2.60 1.93
N SER A 26 -11.68 -2.63 2.82
CA SER A 26 -12.53 -1.47 3.11
C SER A 26 -12.86 -1.38 4.58
N GLY A 27 -12.90 -0.17 5.11
CA GLY A 27 -13.05 0.07 6.53
C GLY A 27 -12.95 1.55 6.90
N LEU A 28 -12.83 1.85 8.19
CA LEU A 28 -12.72 3.22 8.65
C LEU A 28 -11.27 3.72 8.52
N ALA A 29 -11.11 4.98 8.13
CA ALA A 29 -9.86 5.72 8.21
C ALA A 29 -9.97 6.83 9.25
N SER A 30 -8.87 7.14 9.93
CA SER A 30 -8.71 8.44 10.61
C SER A 30 -7.39 9.09 10.22
N TYR A 31 -6.96 10.12 10.94
CA TYR A 31 -5.64 10.70 10.80
C TYR A 31 -5.02 11.01 12.16
N TYR A 32 -3.69 10.96 12.24
CA TYR A 32 -2.95 11.24 13.47
C TYR A 32 -2.34 12.66 13.47
N GLY A 33 -2.16 13.22 14.67
CA GLY A 33 -1.66 14.58 14.87
C GLY A 33 -0.16 14.76 14.62
N TYR A 34 0.26 16.02 14.45
CA TYR A 34 1.60 16.45 14.01
C TYR A 34 2.79 15.86 14.78
N ALA A 35 2.62 15.46 16.05
CA ALA A 35 3.71 14.91 16.86
C ALA A 35 4.30 13.60 16.31
N LYS A 36 3.57 12.89 15.44
CA LYS A 36 4.03 11.63 14.80
C LYS A 36 4.11 11.70 13.27
N ALA A 37 3.81 12.84 12.67
CA ALA A 37 3.93 13.01 11.23
C ALA A 37 5.43 13.08 10.88
N GLY A 38 5.91 12.08 10.14
CA GLY A 38 7.20 12.20 9.45
C GLY A 38 7.28 13.53 8.69
N LYS A 39 8.51 14.02 8.44
CA LYS A 39 8.85 15.31 7.78
C LYS A 39 7.63 15.99 7.15
N GLY A 40 7.16 17.07 7.77
CA GLY A 40 5.76 17.55 7.84
C GLY A 40 4.92 17.81 6.56
N GLY A 41 5.23 17.20 5.43
CA GLY A 41 4.43 17.20 4.20
C GLY A 41 4.26 15.83 3.55
N GLU A 42 4.84 14.75 4.09
CA GLU A 42 4.76 13.44 3.45
C GLU A 42 3.35 12.82 3.51
N LEU A 43 2.92 12.25 2.37
CA LEU A 43 1.74 11.42 2.24
C LEU A 43 2.04 10.03 2.78
N THR A 44 1.79 9.81 4.07
CA THR A 44 2.07 8.55 4.76
C THR A 44 0.85 8.01 5.48
N CYS A 45 0.91 6.73 5.85
CA CYS A 45 -0.15 6.07 6.61
C CYS A 45 0.41 5.00 7.56
N ALA A 46 -0.39 4.70 8.57
CA ALA A 46 -0.23 3.53 9.42
C ALA A 46 -1.16 2.40 8.94
N HIS A 47 -0.61 1.19 8.81
CA HIS A 47 -1.37 0.00 8.47
C HIS A 47 -0.86 -1.21 9.27
N ARG A 48 -1.77 -2.13 9.64
CA ARG A 48 -1.49 -3.27 10.54
C ARG A 48 -0.48 -4.24 9.95
N THR A 49 -0.74 -4.68 8.72
CA THR A 49 -0.03 -5.81 8.10
C THR A 49 0.71 -5.46 6.83
N ARG A 50 0.40 -4.35 6.15
CA ARG A 50 1.11 -3.97 4.92
C ARG A 50 2.60 -3.74 5.21
N PRO A 51 3.49 -4.20 4.32
CA PRO A 51 4.92 -3.96 4.47
C PRO A 51 5.21 -2.46 4.59
N PHE A 52 6.20 -2.12 5.42
CA PHE A 52 6.69 -0.75 5.44
C PHE A 52 7.27 -0.39 4.06
N GLY A 53 7.06 0.86 3.63
CA GLY A 53 7.46 1.31 2.31
C GLY A 53 6.46 1.00 1.20
N SER A 54 5.47 0.12 1.41
CA SER A 54 4.38 -0.07 0.45
C SER A 54 3.63 1.24 0.22
N VAL A 55 3.23 1.48 -1.02
CA VAL A 55 2.36 2.60 -1.38
C VAL A 55 0.95 2.05 -1.53
N LEU A 56 0.05 2.56 -0.70
CA LEU A 56 -1.36 2.18 -0.73
C LEU A 56 -2.14 3.25 -1.47
N ARG A 57 -3.10 2.82 -2.29
CA ARG A 57 -4.11 3.72 -2.83
C ARG A 57 -5.30 3.75 -1.89
N VAL A 58 -5.61 4.92 -1.33
CA VAL A 58 -6.73 5.11 -0.40
C VAL A 58 -7.79 5.96 -1.07
N SER A 59 -9.04 5.49 -1.09
CA SER A 59 -10.15 6.18 -1.78
C SER A 59 -11.30 6.50 -0.84
N TYR A 60 -11.85 7.71 -0.97
CA TYR A 60 -13.01 8.21 -0.25
C TYR A 60 -13.93 8.97 -1.22
N GLY A 61 -15.12 8.42 -1.48
CA GLY A 61 -16.02 8.95 -2.51
C GLY A 61 -15.35 8.95 -3.88
N SER A 62 -15.28 10.12 -4.53
CA SER A 62 -14.63 10.32 -5.83
C SER A 62 -13.15 10.68 -5.75
N ARG A 63 -12.56 10.73 -4.55
CA ARG A 63 -11.16 11.12 -4.32
C ARG A 63 -10.32 9.91 -3.99
N SER A 64 -9.11 9.85 -4.55
CA SER A 64 -8.09 8.87 -4.19
C SER A 64 -6.75 9.56 -3.96
N ILE A 65 -5.96 9.02 -3.04
CA ILE A 65 -4.56 9.40 -2.85
C ILE A 65 -3.67 8.17 -2.82
N GLN A 66 -2.37 8.37 -3.01
CA GLN A 66 -1.36 7.38 -2.70
C GLN A 66 -0.61 7.80 -1.45
N CYS A 67 -0.44 6.87 -0.50
CA CYS A 67 0.31 7.13 0.73
C CYS A 67 1.23 5.96 1.08
N ARG A 68 2.44 6.27 1.56
CA ARG A 68 3.44 5.28 1.96
C ARG A 68 3.19 4.77 3.36
N VAL A 69 3.21 3.46 3.55
CA VAL A 69 3.16 2.83 4.88
C VAL A 69 4.46 3.12 5.62
N ASN A 70 4.40 3.86 6.71
CA ASN A 70 5.57 4.19 7.53
C ASN A 70 5.37 3.90 9.03
N ASP A 71 4.18 3.48 9.43
CA ASP A 71 3.85 3.21 10.83
C ASP A 71 2.89 2.01 10.96
N ARG A 72 2.71 1.52 12.19
CA ARG A 72 1.80 0.43 12.55
C ARG A 72 0.55 0.95 13.25
N GLY A 73 -0.53 0.20 13.09
CA GLY A 73 -1.87 0.58 13.51
C GLY A 73 -2.83 0.48 12.33
N PRO A 74 -4.10 0.90 12.47
CA PRO A 74 -4.72 1.40 13.69
C PRO A 74 -4.90 0.28 14.73
N PHE A 75 -4.80 0.57 16.02
CA PHE A 75 -5.14 -0.40 17.08
C PHE A 75 -6.57 -0.29 17.58
N ILE A 76 -7.39 0.54 16.91
CA ILE A 76 -8.82 0.70 17.16
C ILE A 76 -9.60 -0.22 16.23
N ARG A 77 -10.53 -1.00 16.79
CA ARG A 77 -11.41 -1.90 16.04
C ARG A 77 -12.17 -1.13 14.94
N GLY A 78 -12.30 -1.74 13.77
CA GLY A 78 -13.03 -1.18 12.62
C GLY A 78 -12.24 -0.15 11.78
N ARG A 79 -11.17 0.46 12.30
CA ARG A 79 -10.28 1.30 11.48
C ARG A 79 -9.24 0.45 10.77
N ILE A 80 -9.00 0.67 9.48
CA ILE A 80 -8.04 -0.11 8.68
C ILE A 80 -6.78 0.68 8.36
N VAL A 81 -6.86 2.01 8.31
CA VAL A 81 -5.73 2.90 8.01
C VAL A 81 -5.82 4.19 8.85
N ASP A 82 -4.69 4.69 9.35
CA ASP A 82 -4.59 6.04 9.91
C ASP A 82 -3.64 6.87 9.04
N LEU A 83 -4.14 7.98 8.48
CA LEU A 83 -3.41 8.84 7.55
C LEU A 83 -2.57 9.91 8.27
N SER A 84 -1.50 10.37 7.62
CA SER A 84 -0.87 11.63 8.01
C SER A 84 -1.80 12.82 7.75
N VAL A 85 -1.59 13.95 8.42
CA VAL A 85 -2.38 15.18 8.18
C VAL A 85 -2.31 15.63 6.70
N PRO A 86 -1.14 15.67 6.03
CA PRO A 86 -1.08 15.96 4.60
C PRO A 86 -1.93 15.00 3.75
N ALA A 87 -1.91 13.70 4.07
CA ALA A 87 -2.71 12.70 3.36
C ALA A 87 -4.21 12.87 3.61
N ALA A 88 -4.64 13.08 4.85
CA ALA A 88 -6.04 13.32 5.18
C ALA A 88 -6.58 14.61 4.53
N ARG A 89 -5.76 15.66 4.45
CA ARG A 89 -6.07 16.90 3.74
C ARG A 89 -6.23 16.66 2.23
N ALA A 90 -5.28 15.95 1.61
CA ALA A 90 -5.34 15.62 0.19
C ALA A 90 -6.55 14.74 -0.16
N LEU A 91 -6.87 13.77 0.70
CA LEU A 91 -8.06 12.93 0.54
C LEU A 91 -9.37 13.70 0.77
N GLY A 92 -9.32 14.81 1.53
CA GLY A 92 -10.47 15.66 1.82
C GLY A 92 -11.32 15.19 2.98
N MET A 93 -10.75 14.46 3.94
CA MET A 93 -11.48 13.92 5.09
C MET A 93 -11.35 14.73 6.39
N MET A 94 -10.63 15.86 6.35
CA MET A 94 -10.28 16.65 7.55
C MET A 94 -11.49 17.05 8.39
N SER A 95 -12.59 17.50 7.77
CA SER A 95 -13.78 17.96 8.49
C SER A 95 -14.56 16.83 9.16
N ALA A 96 -14.50 15.61 8.61
CA ALA A 96 -15.22 14.46 9.11
C ALA A 96 -14.47 13.74 10.25
N GLY A 97 -13.14 13.87 10.30
CA GLY A 97 -12.28 13.19 11.28
C GLY A 97 -12.08 11.70 10.96
N VAL A 98 -13.18 10.96 10.81
CA VAL A 98 -13.22 9.54 10.49
C VAL A 98 -14.17 9.31 9.31
N VAL A 99 -13.72 8.56 8.30
CA VAL A 99 -14.52 8.26 7.10
C VAL A 99 -14.36 6.81 6.69
N ARG A 100 -15.30 6.28 5.90
CA ARG A 100 -15.16 4.95 5.29
C ARG A 100 -14.36 5.06 4.01
N VAL A 101 -13.34 4.21 3.86
CA VAL A 101 -12.43 4.19 2.70
C VAL A 101 -12.30 2.79 2.11
N SER A 102 -11.87 2.72 0.86
CA SER A 102 -11.24 1.53 0.28
C SER A 102 -9.73 1.72 0.19
N VAL A 103 -8.98 0.64 0.38
CA VAL A 103 -7.52 0.60 0.32
C VAL A 103 -7.08 -0.53 -0.61
N GLU A 104 -6.21 -0.20 -1.56
CA GLU A 104 -5.60 -1.13 -2.52
C GLU A 104 -4.07 -1.15 -2.33
#